data_AF-A0A3M0GAT6-F1
#
_entry.id   AF-A0A3M0GAT6-F1
#
_cell.length_a   1.000
_cell.length_b   1.000
_cell.length_c   1.000
_cell.angle_alpha   90.00
_cell.angle_beta   90.00
_cell.angle_gamma   90.00
#
_symmetry.space_group_name_H-M   'P 1'
#
loop_
_entity.id
_entity.type
_entity.pdbx_description
1 polymer ?
#
loop_
_entity_poly.entity_id
_entity_poly.type
_entity_poly.pdbx_seq_one_letter_code
_entity_poly.pdbx_strand_id
1 'polypeptide(L)'
;MASEPVELGRALTGEELPLAATDVAALAAELATVGWDASRLTDLRHQRQVMRQPWPFPVPIEARRDLGFARFDARLADLRALLGLSGQLAATRSVRPWTEAERRLAADRPPHWG
;
A
#
# COMPACT_ATOMS: atom_id res chain seq x y z
N MET A 1 6.96 -22.48 -13.64
CA MET A 1 5.83 -22.35 -12.71
C MET A 1 6.07 -21.12 -11.88
N ALA A 2 5.10 -20.20 -11.80
CA ALA A 2 5.23 -19.02 -10.95
C ALA A 2 5.28 -19.42 -9.46
N SER A 3 6.18 -18.80 -8.70
CA SER A 3 6.29 -19.03 -7.25
C SER A 3 5.39 -18.05 -6.51
N GLU A 4 4.42 -18.56 -5.75
CA GLU A 4 3.47 -17.74 -4.95
C GLU A 4 4.18 -16.69 -4.07
N PRO A 5 5.20 -17.02 -3.25
CA PRO A 5 5.89 -16.02 -2.43
C PRO A 5 6.63 -14.96 -3.24
N VAL A 6 7.23 -15.34 -4.37
CA VAL A 6 7.93 -14.39 -5.26
C VAL A 6 6.94 -13.38 -5.86
N GLU A 7 5.78 -13.85 -6.32
CA GLU A 7 4.77 -12.96 -6.92
C GLU A 7 4.04 -12.11 -5.88
N LEU A 8 3.86 -12.61 -4.65
CA LEU A 8 3.37 -11.80 -3.53
C LEU A 8 4.38 -10.69 -3.17
N GLY A 9 5.67 -11.02 -3.14
CA GLY A 9 6.75 -10.04 -2.96
C GLY A 9 6.71 -8.97 -4.05
N ARG A 10 6.69 -9.39 -5.32
CA ARG A 10 6.59 -8.50 -6.48
C ARG A 10 5.37 -7.58 -6.40
N ALA A 11 4.22 -8.09 -5.99
CA ALA A 11 3.02 -7.28 -5.83
C ALA A 11 3.19 -6.15 -4.79
N LEU A 12 3.99 -6.36 -3.74
CA LEU A 12 4.20 -5.36 -2.69
C LEU A 12 5.34 -4.38 -3.01
N THR A 13 6.44 -4.88 -3.57
CA THR A 13 7.69 -4.12 -3.75
C THR A 13 7.90 -3.62 -5.18
N GLY A 14 7.29 -4.29 -6.16
CA GLY A 14 7.56 -4.12 -7.59
C GLY A 14 8.81 -4.86 -8.07
N GLU A 15 9.49 -5.57 -7.18
CA GLU A 15 10.77 -6.24 -7.44
C GLU A 15 10.60 -7.76 -7.35
N GLU A 16 11.35 -8.50 -8.17
CA GLU A 16 11.44 -9.94 -8.03
C GLU A 16 12.42 -10.28 -6.92
N LEU A 17 11.91 -10.79 -5.80
CA LEU A 17 12.70 -11.15 -4.63
C LEU A 17 12.75 -12.67 -4.49
N PRO A 18 13.88 -13.27 -4.07
CA PRO A 18 14.03 -14.71 -3.92
C PRO A 18 13.36 -15.21 -2.62
N LEU A 19 12.06 -14.96 -2.48
CA LEU A 19 11.26 -15.34 -1.31
C LEU A 19 10.80 -16.79 -1.41
N ALA A 20 10.83 -17.51 -0.29
CA ALA A 20 10.47 -18.92 -0.24
C ALA A 20 9.40 -19.25 0.80
N ALA A 21 9.14 -18.37 1.77
CA ALA A 21 8.19 -18.63 2.85
C ALA A 21 6.74 -18.70 2.33
N THR A 22 6.05 -19.79 2.66
CA THR A 22 4.66 -20.05 2.23
C THR A 22 3.61 -19.64 3.28
N ASP A 23 4.03 -19.51 4.53
CA ASP A 23 3.24 -18.92 5.60
C ASP A 23 3.33 -17.38 5.52
N VAL A 24 2.22 -16.70 5.79
CA VAL A 24 2.12 -15.25 5.63
C VAL A 24 2.98 -14.49 6.65
N ALA A 25 3.08 -14.99 7.89
CA ALA A 25 3.90 -14.37 8.91
C ALA A 25 5.40 -14.61 8.66
N ALA A 26 5.76 -15.82 8.26
CA ALA A 26 7.12 -16.12 7.82
C ALA A 26 7.53 -15.29 6.60
N LEU A 27 6.63 -15.09 5.62
CA LEU A 27 6.88 -14.26 4.44
C LEU A 27 7.05 -12.79 4.79
N ALA A 28 6.27 -12.25 5.73
CA ALA A 28 6.46 -10.89 6.23
C ALA A 28 7.82 -10.72 6.93
N ALA A 29 8.26 -11.72 7.71
CA ALA A 29 9.58 -11.71 8.33
C ALA A 29 10.70 -11.79 7.28
N GLU A 30 10.56 -12.65 6.27
CA GLU A 30 11.51 -12.79 5.16
C GLU A 30 11.62 -11.50 4.34
N LEU A 31 10.50 -10.82 4.07
CA LEU A 31 10.50 -9.49 3.45
C LEU A 31 11.33 -8.49 4.27
N ALA A 32 11.16 -8.48 5.59
CA ALA A 32 11.95 -7.61 6.46
C ALA A 32 13.45 -7.94 6.44
N THR A 33 13.84 -9.23 6.36
CA THR A 33 15.26 -9.61 6.29
C THR A 33 15.93 -9.15 5.00
N VAL A 34 15.20 -9.11 3.89
CA VAL A 34 15.68 -8.55 2.61
C VAL A 34 15.49 -7.02 2.52
N GLY A 35 15.15 -6.36 3.63
CA GLY A 35 15.10 -4.89 3.74
C GLY A 35 13.77 -4.26 3.33
N TRP A 36 12.72 -5.07 3.18
CA TRP A 36 11.34 -4.64 2.89
C TRP A 36 10.44 -4.79 4.11
N ASP A 37 10.72 -4.02 5.16
CA ASP A 37 9.86 -3.96 6.34
C ASP A 37 8.54 -3.20 6.08
N ALA A 38 7.63 -3.26 7.06
CA ALA A 38 6.33 -2.61 6.97
C ALA A 38 6.42 -1.08 6.80
N SER A 39 7.43 -0.42 7.38
CA SER A 39 7.61 1.02 7.26
C SER A 39 7.97 1.41 5.84
N ARG A 40 8.97 0.73 5.25
CA ARG A 40 9.41 0.96 3.89
C ARG A 40 8.31 0.67 2.87
N LEU A 41 7.53 -0.40 3.09
CA LEU A 41 6.37 -0.72 2.25
C LEU A 41 5.26 0.35 2.35
N THR A 42 5.07 0.92 3.53
CA THR A 42 4.13 2.04 3.74
C THR A 42 4.59 3.29 2.98
N ASP A 43 5.88 3.63 3.05
CA ASP A 43 6.45 4.75 2.31
C ASP A 43 6.35 4.55 0.80
N LEU A 44 6.68 3.36 0.30
CA LEU A 44 6.55 3.02 -1.11
C LEU A 44 5.11 3.17 -1.60
N ARG A 45 4.15 2.62 -0.84
CA ARG A 45 2.73 2.78 -1.13
C ARG A 45 2.32 4.25 -1.19
N HIS A 46 2.75 5.04 -0.20
CA HIS A 46 2.42 6.47 -0.15
C HIS A 46 3.03 7.23 -1.34
N GLN A 47 4.29 6.97 -1.69
CA GLN A 47 4.93 7.54 -2.88
C GLN A 47 4.17 7.21 -4.16
N ARG A 48 3.73 5.94 -4.34
CA ARG A 48 2.93 5.53 -5.50
C ARG A 48 1.61 6.28 -5.56
N GLN A 49 0.93 6.43 -4.43
CA GLN A 49 -0.32 7.17 -4.33
C GLN A 49 -0.15 8.65 -4.73
N VAL A 50 0.89 9.31 -4.22
CA VAL A 50 1.22 10.71 -4.59
C VAL A 50 1.45 10.83 -6.09
N MET A 51 2.14 9.85 -6.67
CA MET A 51 2.43 9.79 -8.10
C MET A 51 1.26 9.30 -8.96
N ARG A 52 0.09 8.98 -8.35
CA ARG A 52 -1.09 8.39 -9.02
C ARG A 52 -0.78 7.10 -9.79
N GLN A 53 0.13 6.31 -9.24
CA GLN A 53 0.52 5.02 -9.80
C GLN A 53 -0.14 3.88 -9.02
N PRO A 54 -0.42 2.74 -9.68
CA PRO A 54 -1.07 1.63 -9.02
C PRO A 54 -0.18 1.05 -7.92
N TRP A 55 -0.80 0.74 -6.79
CA TRP A 55 -0.24 -0.09 -5.74
C TRP A 55 -1.39 -0.88 -5.09
N PRO A 56 -1.32 -2.21 -4.91
CA PRO A 56 -0.19 -3.11 -5.21
C PRO A 56 0.24 -3.11 -6.69
N PHE A 57 1.47 -3.52 -6.96
CA PHE A 57 2.01 -3.61 -8.31
C PHE A 57 1.26 -4.70 -9.12
N PRO A 58 1.02 -4.46 -10.42
CA PRO A 58 0.40 -5.46 -11.27
C PRO A 58 1.31 -6.69 -11.41
N VAL A 59 0.72 -7.87 -11.22
CA VAL A 59 1.37 -9.17 -11.43
C VAL A 59 0.93 -9.73 -12.78
N PRO A 60 1.82 -10.37 -13.57
CA PRO A 60 1.47 -10.96 -14.86
C PRO A 60 0.27 -11.89 -14.80
N ILE A 61 -0.61 -11.82 -15.80
CA ILE A 61 -1.89 -12.55 -15.81
C ILE A 61 -1.66 -14.07 -15.86
N GLU A 62 -0.58 -14.51 -16.51
CA GLU A 62 -0.15 -15.89 -16.62
C GLU A 62 0.23 -16.44 -15.24
N ALA A 63 1.01 -15.67 -14.47
CA ALA A 63 1.40 -16.04 -13.11
C ALA A 63 0.17 -16.14 -12.19
N ARG A 64 -0.76 -15.18 -12.30
CA ARG A 64 -2.01 -15.21 -11.52
C ARG A 64 -2.91 -16.40 -11.89
N ARG A 65 -2.92 -16.81 -13.16
CA ARG A 65 -3.66 -17.98 -13.63
C ARG A 65 -3.07 -19.28 -13.07
N ASP A 66 -1.75 -19.41 -13.06
CA ASP A 66 -1.05 -20.58 -12.50
C ASP A 66 -1.27 -20.73 -10.99
N LEU A 67 -1.29 -19.62 -10.26
CA LEU A 67 -1.46 -19.59 -8.79
C LEU A 67 -2.93 -19.65 -8.34
N GLY A 68 -3.86 -19.30 -9.24
CA GLY A 68 -5.29 -19.15 -8.95
C GLY A 68 -5.64 -17.75 -8.45
N PHE A 69 -6.47 -17.04 -9.21
CA PHE A 69 -6.84 -15.63 -8.96
C PHE A 69 -7.31 -15.35 -7.54
N ALA A 70 -8.33 -16.06 -7.08
CA ALA A 70 -8.94 -15.83 -5.77
C ALA A 70 -7.99 -16.17 -4.63
N ARG A 71 -7.18 -17.23 -4.80
CA ARG A 71 -6.17 -17.63 -3.82
C ARG A 71 -5.09 -16.57 -3.70
N PHE A 72 -4.58 -16.09 -4.83
CA PHE A 72 -3.57 -15.03 -4.85
C PHE A 72 -4.10 -13.75 -4.19
N ASP A 73 -5.31 -13.32 -4.54
CA ASP A 73 -5.91 -12.10 -3.96
C ASP A 73 -6.14 -12.24 -2.45
N ALA A 74 -6.62 -13.40 -1.99
CA ALA A 74 -6.81 -13.67 -0.56
C ALA A 74 -5.46 -13.62 0.19
N ARG A 75 -4.44 -14.31 -0.31
CA ARG A 75 -3.09 -14.30 0.30
C ARG A 75 -2.46 -12.92 0.31
N LEU A 76 -2.62 -12.14 -0.77
CA LEU A 76 -2.14 -10.77 -0.84
C LEU A 76 -2.88 -9.87 0.16
N ALA A 77 -4.20 -10.05 0.32
CA ALA A 77 -4.99 -9.34 1.32
C ALA A 77 -4.54 -9.67 2.75
N ASP A 78 -4.31 -10.95 3.06
CA ASP A 78 -3.83 -11.41 4.36
C ASP A 78 -2.45 -10.82 4.69
N LEU A 79 -1.51 -10.87 3.75
CA LEU A 79 -0.17 -10.31 3.92
C LEU A 79 -0.22 -8.79 4.13
N ARG A 80 -1.06 -8.08 3.39
CA ARG A 80 -1.28 -6.65 3.58
C ARG A 80 -1.90 -6.36 4.94
N ALA A 81 -2.86 -7.15 5.40
CA ALA A 81 -3.47 -6.97 6.71
C ALA A 81 -2.45 -7.16 7.84
N LEU A 82 -1.63 -8.21 7.75
CA LEU A 82 -0.56 -8.47 8.71
C LEU A 82 0.47 -7.33 8.77
N LEU A 83 0.83 -6.76 7.61
CA LEU A 83 1.78 -5.64 7.51
C LEU A 83 1.15 -4.27 7.83
N GLY A 84 -0.14 -4.20 8.18
CA GLY A 84 -0.84 -2.94 8.44
C GLY A 84 -1.17 -2.11 7.19
N LEU A 85 -1.12 -2.71 6.01
CA LEU A 85 -1.31 -2.10 4.69
C LEU A 85 -2.74 -2.27 4.12
N SER A 86 -3.67 -2.79 4.92
CA SER A 86 -5.07 -3.04 4.55
C SER A 86 -5.97 -1.79 4.60
N GLY A 87 -5.60 -0.75 5.36
CA GLY A 87 -6.37 0.49 5.44
C GLY A 87 -6.24 1.37 4.21
N GLN A 88 -7.27 2.12 3.83
CA GLN A 88 -7.15 3.24 2.90
C GLN A 88 -6.26 4.31 3.57
N LEU A 89 -5.12 4.64 2.97
CA LEU A 89 -4.40 5.87 3.31
C LEU A 89 -5.40 7.00 3.11
N ALA A 90 -5.77 7.70 4.19
CA ALA A 90 -6.61 8.87 4.11
C ALA A 90 -6.06 9.75 2.98
N ALA A 91 -6.85 9.97 1.93
CA ALA A 91 -6.44 10.82 0.83
C ALA A 91 -5.94 12.12 1.46
N THR A 92 -4.67 12.44 1.27
CA THR A 92 -4.09 13.67 1.78
C THR A 92 -5.01 14.78 1.30
N ARG A 93 -5.80 15.36 2.23
CA ARG A 93 -6.75 16.40 1.88
C ARG A 93 -5.93 17.42 1.13
N SER A 94 -6.28 17.70 -0.13
CA SER A 94 -5.57 18.71 -0.90
C SER A 94 -5.77 20.03 -0.15
N VAL A 95 -4.80 20.41 0.69
CA VAL A 95 -4.83 21.68 1.40
C VAL A 95 -4.47 22.72 0.35
N ARG A 96 -5.46 23.14 -0.43
CA ARG A 96 -5.29 24.35 -1.24
C ARG A 96 -5.16 25.53 -0.27
N PRO A 97 -4.28 26.51 -0.56
CA PRO A 97 -4.30 27.77 0.17
C PRO A 97 -5.72 28.34 0.16
N TRP A 98 -6.16 28.87 1.30
CA TRP A 98 -7.46 29.54 1.37
C TRP A 98 -7.52 30.66 0.34
N THR A 99 -8.64 30.69 -0.39
CA THR A 99 -9.01 31.81 -1.23
C THR A 99 -9.20 33.06 -0.37
N GLU A 100 -9.12 34.23 -1.00
CA GLU A 100 -9.33 35.51 -0.32
C GLU A 100 -10.68 35.58 0.41
N ALA A 101 -11.74 35.00 -0.18
CA ALA A 101 -13.05 34.92 0.43
C ALA A 101 -13.07 34.03 1.68
N GLU A 102 -12.38 32.88 1.66
CA GLU A 102 -12.27 31.97 2.81
C GLU A 102 -11.45 32.60 3.94
N ARG A 103 -10.40 33.38 3.62
CA ARG A 103 -9.63 34.15 4.61
C ARG A 103 -10.47 35.22 5.28
N ARG A 104 -11.28 35.96 4.51
CA ARG A 104 -12.20 36.97 5.06
C ARG A 104 -13.24 36.33 5.97
N LEU A 105 -13.85 35.23 5.53
CA LEU A 105 -14.84 34.50 6.34
C LEU A 105 -14.24 33.95 7.66
N ALA A 106 -12.98 33.52 7.65
CA ALA A 106 -12.28 33.08 8.85
C ALA A 106 -11.92 34.26 9.78
N ALA A 107 -11.57 35.42 9.23
CA ALA A 107 -11.31 36.65 9.98
C ALA A 107 -12.59 37.27 10.56
N ASP A 108 -13.72 37.12 9.87
CA ASP A 108 -15.04 37.59 10.30
C ASP A 108 -15.71 36.66 11.33
N ARG A 109 -15.00 35.65 11.87
CA ARG A 109 -15.57 34.72 12.85
C ARG A 109 -15.80 35.45 14.18
N PRO A 110 -17.07 35.62 14.64
CA PRO A 110 -17.35 36.35 15.87
C PRO A 110 -16.81 35.62 17.11
N PRO A 111 -16.39 36.34 18.17
CA PRO A 111 -15.65 35.77 19.31
C PRO A 111 -16.47 34.91 20.29
N HIS A 112 -17.72 34.54 19.98
CA HIS A 112 -18.63 33.93 20.96
C HIS A 112 -19.23 32.61 20.49
N TRP A 113 -18.44 31.55 20.49
CA TRP A 113 -18.91 30.20 20.80
C TRP A 113 -17.83 29.50 21.60
N GLY A 114 -17.73 29.89 22.88
CA GLY A 114 -17.28 29.01 23.94
C GLY A 114 -18.40 28.07 24.38
#